data_AF-A0AB73ICL7-F1
#
_entry.id   AF-A0AB73ICL7-F1
#
_cell.length_a   1.000
_cell.length_b   1.000
_cell.length_c   1.000
_cell.angle_alpha   90.00
_cell.angle_beta   90.00
_cell.angle_gamma   90.00
#
_symmetry.space_group_name_H-M   'P 1'
#
loop_
_entity.id
_entity.type
_entity.pdbx_description
1 polymer ?
#
loop_
_entity_poly.entity_id
_entity_poly.type
_entity_poly.pdbx_seq_one_letter_code
_entity_poly.pdbx_strand_id
1 'polypeptide(L)'
;MDGYIRSEREEYFEQLCISVDADEVHEQEAIEFFENQFDQADFDPTQWLDIALYYSPAVARGIIDMVTPDDKARSNIAEVIADNLDISYGEDECEQFAETIEFALNNGVPVDLDLVLDGCQRAIDDLDTWADDETKAPLLRLREEVLRQQGER
;
A
#
# COMPACT_ATOMS: atom_id res chain seq x y z
N MET A 1 -7.82 -11.99 14.25
CA MET A 1 -6.63 -12.04 13.39
C MET A 1 -5.61 -12.91 14.06
N ASP A 2 -5.32 -14.08 13.48
CA ASP A 2 -4.01 -14.70 13.70
C ASP A 2 -3.00 -13.72 13.09
N GLY A 3 -2.18 -13.10 13.93
CA GLY A 3 -1.19 -12.12 13.48
C GLY A 3 -0.18 -12.84 12.59
N TYR A 4 -0.23 -12.57 11.29
CA TYR A 4 0.84 -12.95 10.38
C TYR A 4 2.13 -12.31 10.90
N ILE A 5 3.12 -13.15 11.19
CA ILE A 5 4.45 -12.68 11.57
C ILE A 5 5.29 -12.69 10.29
N ARG A 6 5.75 -11.52 9.87
CA ARG A 6 6.67 -11.38 8.73
C ARG A 6 7.91 -12.23 8.98
N SER A 7 8.38 -12.89 7.93
CA SER A 7 9.68 -13.54 7.91
C SER A 7 10.81 -12.51 7.91
N GLU A 8 12.01 -12.89 8.36
CA GLU A 8 13.19 -12.02 8.33
C GLU A 8 13.49 -11.46 6.92
N ARG A 9 13.08 -12.19 5.86
CA ARG A 9 13.28 -11.77 4.47
C ARG A 9 12.28 -10.71 4.05
N GLU A 10 11.03 -10.81 4.49
CA GLU A 10 10.03 -9.79 4.25
C GLU A 10 10.36 -8.52 5.02
N GLU A 11 10.79 -8.63 6.26
CA GLU A 11 11.26 -7.48 7.04
C GLU A 11 12.45 -6.80 6.36
N TYR A 12 13.40 -7.57 5.82
CA TYR A 12 14.52 -7.01 5.07
C TYR A 12 14.06 -6.35 3.75
N PHE A 13 13.14 -6.96 3.02
CA PHE A 13 12.58 -6.38 1.80
C PHE A 13 11.80 -5.08 2.07
N GLU A 14 11.04 -5.03 3.16
CA GLU A 14 10.41 -3.81 3.66
C GLU A 14 11.43 -2.73 3.93
N GLN A 15 12.53 -3.04 4.63
CA GLN A 15 13.59 -2.05 4.87
C GLN A 15 14.23 -1.57 3.55
N LEU A 16 14.41 -2.45 2.57
CA LEU A 16 14.87 -2.03 1.24
C LEU A 16 13.87 -1.09 0.58
N CYS A 17 12.57 -1.37 0.63
CA CYS A 17 11.54 -0.50 0.07
C CYS A 17 11.56 0.89 0.73
N ILE A 18 11.66 0.94 2.07
CA ILE A 18 11.75 2.19 2.82
C ILE A 18 13.03 2.97 2.44
N SER A 19 14.19 2.30 2.34
CA SER A 19 15.42 2.97 1.93
C SER A 19 15.38 3.47 0.48
N VAL A 20 14.65 2.79 -0.41
CA VAL A 20 14.43 3.26 -1.78
C VAL A 20 13.54 4.50 -1.80
N ASP A 21 12.45 4.50 -1.03
CA ASP A 21 11.56 5.65 -0.89
C ASP A 21 12.26 6.88 -0.30
N ALA A 22 13.23 6.65 0.60
CA ALA A 22 14.09 7.67 1.17
C ALA A 22 15.26 8.11 0.27
N ASP A 23 15.34 7.65 -0.99
CA ASP A 23 16.45 7.88 -1.92
C ASP A 23 17.84 7.44 -1.40
N GLU A 24 17.89 6.53 -0.42
CA GLU A 24 19.14 6.02 0.16
C GLU A 24 19.70 4.83 -0.62
N VAL A 25 18.83 4.07 -1.28
CA VAL A 25 19.14 2.87 -2.06
C VAL A 25 18.46 2.94 -3.42
N HIS A 26 19.09 2.38 -4.46
CA HIS A 26 18.47 2.31 -5.78
C HIS A 26 17.40 1.21 -5.83
N GLU A 27 16.25 1.46 -6.45
CA GLU A 27 15.13 0.51 -6.55
C GLU A 27 15.51 -0.86 -7.13
N GLN A 28 16.54 -0.91 -7.98
CA GLN A 28 17.06 -2.13 -8.57
C GLN A 28 17.53 -3.14 -7.51
N GLU A 29 18.07 -2.68 -6.38
CA GLU A 29 18.51 -3.59 -5.31
C GLU A 29 17.32 -4.34 -4.68
N ALA A 30 16.20 -3.66 -4.46
CA ALA A 30 14.98 -4.26 -3.95
C ALA A 30 14.35 -5.22 -4.99
N ILE A 31 14.32 -4.83 -6.26
CA ILE A 31 13.79 -5.65 -7.36
C ILE A 31 14.62 -6.94 -7.49
N GLU A 32 15.95 -6.86 -7.50
CA GLU A 32 16.82 -8.05 -7.55
C GLU A 32 16.64 -8.93 -6.31
N PHE A 33 16.46 -8.33 -5.14
CA PHE A 33 16.21 -9.11 -3.93
C PHE A 33 14.89 -9.89 -4.02
N PHE A 34 13.82 -9.27 -4.53
CA PHE A 34 12.54 -9.90 -4.82
C PHE A 34 12.69 -11.05 -5.82
N GLU A 35 13.38 -10.82 -6.95
CA GLU A 35 13.62 -11.85 -7.98
C GLU A 35 14.35 -13.08 -7.41
N ASN A 36 15.30 -12.88 -6.50
CA ASN A 36 16.05 -13.97 -5.88
C ASN A 36 15.21 -14.83 -4.92
N GLN A 37 13.95 -14.47 -4.64
CA GLN A 37 13.07 -15.26 -3.78
C GLN A 37 12.20 -16.29 -4.50
N PHE A 38 12.09 -16.25 -5.84
CA PHE A 38 11.16 -17.12 -6.57
C PHE A 38 11.36 -18.63 -6.33
N ASP A 39 12.59 -19.07 -6.07
CA ASP A 39 12.91 -20.48 -5.81
C ASP A 39 12.80 -20.89 -4.32
N GLN A 40 12.31 -19.99 -3.47
CA GLN A 40 12.28 -20.20 -2.03
C GLN A 40 10.94 -20.80 -1.59
N ALA A 41 10.99 -21.80 -0.71
CA ALA A 41 9.82 -22.62 -0.36
C ALA A 41 8.64 -21.86 0.26
N ASP A 42 8.91 -20.73 0.93
CA ASP A 42 7.92 -19.94 1.68
C ASP A 42 7.70 -18.55 1.06
N PHE A 43 8.03 -18.37 -0.23
CA PHE A 43 7.83 -17.09 -0.91
C PHE A 43 6.38 -16.93 -1.38
N ASP A 44 5.69 -15.88 -0.91
CA ASP A 44 4.39 -15.45 -1.44
C ASP A 44 4.55 -14.10 -2.18
N PRO A 45 4.53 -14.10 -3.53
CA PRO A 45 4.60 -12.88 -4.33
C PRO A 45 3.53 -11.85 -3.99
N THR A 46 2.38 -12.28 -3.47
CA THR A 46 1.27 -11.38 -3.09
C THR A 46 1.66 -10.49 -1.93
N GLN A 47 2.19 -11.10 -0.86
CA GLN A 47 2.56 -10.37 0.35
C GLN A 47 3.71 -9.40 0.08
N TRP A 48 4.66 -9.80 -0.76
CA TRP A 48 5.77 -8.96 -1.15
C TRP A 48 5.32 -7.82 -2.07
N LEU A 49 4.36 -8.06 -2.97
CA LEU A 49 3.74 -6.99 -3.73
C LEU A 49 3.03 -5.98 -2.82
N ASP A 50 2.30 -6.44 -1.81
CA ASP A 50 1.62 -5.56 -0.85
C ASP A 50 2.63 -4.70 -0.05
N ILE A 51 3.76 -5.28 0.36
CA ILE A 51 4.86 -4.52 0.99
C ILE A 51 5.38 -3.44 0.04
N ALA A 52 5.67 -3.78 -1.21
CA ALA A 52 6.18 -2.82 -2.19
C ALA A 52 5.15 -1.72 -2.50
N LEU A 53 3.87 -2.08 -2.68
CA LEU A 53 2.79 -1.12 -2.92
C LEU A 53 2.65 -0.12 -1.78
N TYR A 54 2.82 -0.57 -0.53
CA TYR A 54 2.69 0.28 0.64
C TYR A 54 3.92 1.18 0.86
N TYR A 55 5.13 0.65 0.73
CA TYR A 55 6.35 1.38 1.11
C TYR A 55 7.12 2.03 -0.05
N SER A 56 6.98 1.53 -1.29
CA SER A 56 7.74 2.08 -2.42
C SER A 56 7.05 1.83 -3.77
N PRO A 57 6.30 2.82 -4.29
CA PRO A 57 5.69 2.74 -5.62
C PRO A 57 6.71 2.45 -6.73
N ALA A 58 7.97 2.88 -6.57
CA ALA A 58 9.05 2.59 -7.51
C ALA A 58 9.37 1.09 -7.58
N VAL A 59 9.51 0.42 -6.43
CA VAL A 59 9.74 -1.03 -6.37
C VAL A 59 8.50 -1.78 -6.86
N ALA A 60 7.29 -1.36 -6.47
CA ALA A 60 6.05 -1.96 -6.92
C ALA A 60 5.95 -1.97 -8.46
N ARG A 61 6.29 -0.84 -9.11
CA ARG A 61 6.38 -0.73 -10.58
C ARG A 61 7.38 -1.71 -11.19
N GLY A 62 8.50 -1.97 -10.52
CA GLY A 62 9.53 -2.90 -10.98
C GLY A 62 9.11 -4.36 -10.93
N ILE A 63 8.32 -4.75 -9.93
CA ILE A 63 7.96 -6.16 -9.70
C ILE A 63 6.57 -6.55 -10.24
N ILE A 64 5.72 -5.57 -10.57
CA ILE A 64 4.30 -5.83 -10.90
C ILE A 64 4.09 -6.83 -12.04
N ASP A 65 4.99 -6.85 -13.03
CA ASP A 65 4.92 -7.76 -14.19
C ASP A 65 5.44 -9.17 -13.88
N MET A 66 6.13 -9.33 -12.75
CA MET A 66 6.64 -10.62 -12.27
C MET A 66 5.61 -11.37 -11.41
N VAL A 67 4.60 -10.66 -10.91
CA VAL A 67 3.53 -11.21 -10.08
C VAL A 67 2.40 -11.72 -10.97
N THR A 68 1.95 -12.97 -10.73
CA THR A 68 0.91 -13.57 -11.56
C THR A 68 -0.45 -12.92 -11.31
N PRO A 69 -1.41 -12.99 -12.26
CA PRO A 69 -2.77 -12.48 -12.03
C PRO A 69 -3.47 -13.12 -10.82
N ASP A 70 -3.22 -14.41 -10.57
CA ASP A 70 -3.80 -15.13 -9.43
C ASP A 70 -3.22 -14.62 -8.10
N ASP A 71 -1.94 -14.28 -8.07
CA ASP A 71 -1.30 -13.65 -6.90
C ASP A 71 -1.81 -12.22 -6.68
N LYS A 72 -1.88 -11.41 -7.74
CA LYS A 72 -2.46 -10.06 -7.67
C LYS A 72 -3.88 -10.09 -7.09
N ALA A 73 -4.69 -11.06 -7.49
CA ALA A 73 -6.08 -11.20 -7.03
C ALA A 73 -6.21 -11.49 -5.52
N ARG A 74 -5.13 -11.91 -4.85
CA ARG A 74 -5.09 -12.20 -3.40
C ARG A 74 -4.56 -11.02 -2.56
N SER A 75 -4.20 -9.91 -3.20
CA SER A 75 -3.68 -8.71 -2.53
C SER A 75 -4.63 -8.21 -1.45
N ASN A 76 -4.05 -7.79 -0.31
CA ASN A 76 -4.79 -7.18 0.80
C ASN A 76 -4.43 -5.71 0.96
N ILE A 77 -3.92 -5.05 -0.09
CA ILE A 77 -3.45 -3.66 -0.02
C ILE A 77 -4.54 -2.69 0.48
N ALA A 78 -5.82 -2.96 0.18
CA ALA A 78 -6.94 -2.17 0.70
C ALA A 78 -7.06 -2.24 2.24
N GLU A 79 -6.88 -3.43 2.81
CA GLU A 79 -6.89 -3.64 4.28
C GLU A 79 -5.68 -2.98 4.91
N VAL A 80 -4.49 -3.15 4.32
CA VAL A 80 -3.25 -2.52 4.80
C VAL A 80 -3.40 -0.98 4.83
N ILE A 81 -3.90 -0.36 3.77
CA ILE A 81 -4.14 1.09 3.75
C ILE A 81 -5.19 1.45 4.82
N ALA A 82 -6.34 0.80 4.81
CA ALA A 82 -7.45 1.12 5.73
C ALA A 82 -7.09 0.98 7.22
N ASP A 83 -6.20 0.05 7.56
CA ASP A 83 -5.73 -0.17 8.92
C ASP A 83 -4.64 0.81 9.37
N ASN A 84 -3.97 1.49 8.46
CA ASN A 84 -2.93 2.48 8.79
C ASN A 84 -3.43 3.94 8.73
N LEU A 85 -4.61 4.20 8.17
CA LEU A 85 -5.17 5.56 8.07
C LEU A 85 -5.43 6.24 9.41
N ASP A 86 -5.46 5.51 10.53
CA ASP A 86 -5.62 6.07 11.87
C ASP A 86 -4.30 6.59 12.48
N ILE A 87 -3.16 6.27 11.86
CA ILE A 87 -1.81 6.70 12.29
C ILE A 87 -1.00 7.38 11.18
N SER A 88 -1.33 7.12 9.91
CA SER A 88 -0.65 7.61 8.71
C SER A 88 -1.64 8.39 7.85
N TYR A 89 -1.89 9.64 8.24
CA TYR A 89 -2.90 10.50 7.61
C TYR A 89 -2.39 11.92 7.31
N GLY A 90 -1.07 12.10 7.24
CA GLY A 90 -0.49 13.35 6.76
C GLY A 90 -0.73 13.57 5.27
N GLU A 91 -0.31 14.73 4.78
CA GLU A 91 -0.45 15.09 3.37
C GLU A 91 0.28 14.11 2.46
N ASP A 92 1.55 13.84 2.76
CA ASP A 92 2.41 12.96 1.96
C ASP A 92 1.88 11.52 1.95
N GLU A 93 1.47 10.98 3.12
CA GLU A 93 0.94 9.61 3.21
C GLU A 93 -0.40 9.47 2.48
N CYS A 94 -1.29 10.45 2.59
CA CYS A 94 -2.57 10.41 1.88
C CYS A 94 -2.39 10.51 0.36
N GLU A 95 -1.43 11.31 -0.12
CA GLU A 95 -1.08 11.39 -1.55
C GLU A 95 -0.52 10.05 -2.04
N GLN A 96 0.41 9.45 -1.29
CA GLN A 96 0.97 8.14 -1.59
C GLN A 96 -0.11 7.05 -1.65
N PHE A 97 -1.06 7.04 -0.72
CA PHE A 97 -2.17 6.08 -0.76
C PHE A 97 -3.06 6.25 -1.99
N ALA A 98 -3.36 7.48 -2.39
CA ALA A 98 -4.13 7.73 -3.61
C ALA A 98 -3.39 7.20 -4.86
N GLU A 99 -2.08 7.48 -4.97
CA GLU A 99 -1.24 6.98 -6.06
C GLU A 99 -1.15 5.46 -6.08
N THR A 100 -0.96 4.83 -4.91
CA THR A 100 -0.89 3.37 -4.77
C THR A 100 -2.20 2.71 -5.19
N ILE A 101 -3.35 3.27 -4.79
CA ILE A 101 -4.67 2.76 -5.18
C ILE A 101 -4.84 2.85 -6.70
N GLU A 102 -4.58 4.02 -7.29
CA GLU A 102 -4.70 4.21 -8.75
C GLU A 102 -3.77 3.24 -9.50
N PHE A 103 -2.52 3.11 -9.05
CA PHE A 103 -1.54 2.21 -9.64
C PHE A 103 -1.99 0.75 -9.55
N ALA A 104 -2.42 0.29 -8.38
CA ALA A 104 -2.90 -1.07 -8.16
C ALA A 104 -4.06 -1.41 -9.11
N LEU A 105 -5.07 -0.54 -9.18
CA LEU A 105 -6.22 -0.70 -10.07
C LEU A 105 -5.82 -0.78 -11.54
N ASN A 106 -4.93 0.11 -11.99
CA ASN A 106 -4.46 0.14 -13.38
C ASN A 106 -3.63 -1.09 -13.78
N ASN A 107 -3.10 -1.83 -12.80
CA ASN A 107 -2.24 -3.00 -13.01
C ASN A 107 -2.91 -4.34 -12.66
N GLY A 108 -4.24 -4.33 -12.49
CA GLY A 108 -5.04 -5.54 -12.26
C GLY A 108 -4.96 -6.09 -10.84
N VAL A 109 -4.49 -5.30 -9.88
CA VAL A 109 -4.59 -5.61 -8.46
C VAL A 109 -5.95 -5.10 -7.97
N PRO A 110 -6.83 -5.99 -7.46
CA PRO A 110 -8.12 -5.56 -6.92
C PRO A 110 -7.90 -4.75 -5.65
N VAL A 111 -8.50 -3.56 -5.61
CA VAL A 111 -8.61 -2.75 -4.40
C VAL A 111 -10.09 -2.65 -4.04
N ASP A 112 -10.42 -3.05 -2.82
CA ASP A 112 -11.73 -2.83 -2.21
C ASP A 112 -11.83 -1.37 -1.75
N LEU A 113 -12.44 -0.53 -2.59
CA LEU A 113 -12.57 0.89 -2.32
C LEU A 113 -13.55 1.18 -1.18
N ASP A 114 -14.54 0.31 -0.94
CA ASP A 114 -15.46 0.47 0.19
C ASP A 114 -14.70 0.32 1.52
N LEU A 115 -13.78 -0.65 1.60
CA LEU A 115 -12.92 -0.84 2.77
C LEU A 115 -12.00 0.38 3.02
N VAL A 116 -11.42 0.96 1.96
CA VAL A 116 -10.58 2.16 2.09
C VAL A 116 -11.42 3.37 2.52
N LEU A 117 -12.64 3.53 1.98
CA LEU A 117 -13.56 4.59 2.39
C LEU A 117 -13.97 4.47 3.85
N ASP A 118 -14.25 3.25 4.31
CA ASP A 118 -14.54 2.95 5.72
C ASP A 118 -13.34 3.29 6.62
N GLY A 119 -12.11 3.00 6.17
CA GLY A 119 -10.87 3.41 6.85
C GLY A 119 -10.74 4.93 6.95
N CYS A 120 -10.96 5.65 5.83
CA CYS A 120 -10.95 7.12 5.82
C CYS A 120 -11.98 7.70 6.79
N GLN A 121 -13.21 7.18 6.76
CA GLN A 121 -14.28 7.71 7.62
C GLN A 121 -13.97 7.46 9.10
N ARG A 122 -13.42 6.29 9.45
CA ARG A 122 -13.01 5.97 10.82
C ARG A 122 -11.94 6.92 11.33
N ALA A 123 -10.91 7.20 10.53
CA ALA A 123 -9.84 8.13 10.89
C ALA A 123 -10.37 9.57 11.05
N ILE A 124 -11.25 10.00 10.15
CA ILE A 124 -11.90 11.33 10.24
C ILE A 124 -12.77 11.44 11.49
N ASP A 125 -13.57 10.42 11.80
CA ASP A 125 -14.45 10.39 12.98
C ASP A 125 -13.64 10.48 14.29
N ASP A 126 -12.46 9.86 14.34
CA ASP A 126 -11.55 9.99 15.49
C ASP A 126 -11.05 11.43 15.66
N LEU A 127 -10.56 12.01 14.57
CA LEU A 127 -10.05 13.39 14.52
C LEU A 127 -11.13 14.44 14.80
N ASP A 128 -12.37 14.21 14.39
CA ASP A 128 -13.49 15.16 14.55
C ASP A 128 -13.74 15.56 16.02
N THR A 129 -13.27 14.75 16.97
CA THR A 129 -13.43 15.02 18.39
C THR A 129 -12.37 15.97 18.97
N TRP A 130 -11.21 16.12 18.32
CA TRP A 130 -10.06 16.80 18.93
C TRP A 130 -9.17 17.62 17.96
N ALA A 131 -9.24 17.39 16.66
CA ALA A 131 -8.41 18.03 15.64
C ALA A 131 -9.17 19.09 14.83
N ASP A 132 -8.43 20.00 14.20
CA ASP A 132 -8.98 21.03 13.34
C ASP A 132 -9.21 20.54 11.90
N ASP A 133 -9.86 21.38 11.09
CA ASP A 133 -10.15 21.07 9.70
C ASP A 133 -8.89 20.97 8.82
N GLU A 134 -7.80 21.62 9.22
CA GLU A 134 -6.52 21.54 8.51
C GLU A 134 -5.89 20.16 8.68
N THR A 135 -5.90 19.62 9.90
CA THR A 135 -5.42 18.27 10.22
C THR A 135 -6.21 17.19 9.46
N LYS A 136 -7.52 17.39 9.27
CA LYS A 136 -8.39 16.44 8.55
C LYS A 136 -8.34 16.58 7.03
N ALA A 137 -7.78 17.68 6.50
CA ALA A 137 -7.82 17.98 5.08
C ALA A 137 -7.19 16.90 4.18
N PRO A 138 -6.06 16.26 4.53
CA PRO A 138 -5.51 15.15 3.74
C PRO A 138 -6.48 13.97 3.60
N LEU A 139 -7.05 13.49 4.71
CA LEU A 139 -8.02 12.38 4.71
C LEU A 139 -9.28 12.70 3.92
N LEU A 140 -9.78 13.94 4.02
CA LEU A 140 -10.94 14.38 3.24
C LEU A 140 -10.65 14.34 1.74
N ARG A 141 -9.47 14.82 1.33
CA ARG A 141 -9.00 14.75 -0.08
C ARG A 141 -8.88 13.32 -0.56
N LEU A 142 -8.23 12.44 0.23
CA LEU A 142 -8.11 11.02 -0.10
C LEU A 142 -9.49 10.36 -0.26
N ARG A 143 -10.42 10.60 0.67
CA ARG A 143 -11.79 10.06 0.59
C ARG A 143 -12.51 10.54 -0.68
N GLU A 144 -12.39 11.82 -1.03
CA GLU A 144 -12.98 12.36 -2.26
C GLU A 144 -12.41 11.71 -3.52
N GLU A 145 -11.09 11.48 -3.54
CA GLU A 145 -10.41 10.82 -4.65
C GLU A 145 -10.83 9.34 -4.78
N VAL A 146 -10.93 8.61 -3.67
CA VAL A 146 -11.42 7.22 -3.67
C VAL A 146 -12.88 7.14 -4.14
N LEU A 147 -13.74 8.08 -3.71
CA LEU A 147 -15.13 8.17 -4.20
C LEU A 147 -15.20 8.43 -5.72
N ARG A 148 -14.31 9.29 -6.24
CA ARG A 148 -14.20 9.55 -7.68
C ARG A 148 -13.88 8.27 -8.44
N GLN A 149 -12.87 7.52 -7.99
CA GLN A 149 -12.46 6.25 -8.60
C GLN A 149 -13.56 5.18 -8.52
N GLN A 150 -14.34 5.13 -7.43
CA GLN A 150 -15.48 4.23 -7.31
C GLN A 150 -16.57 4.54 -8.33
N GLY A 151 -16.83 5.82 -8.62
CA GLY A 151 -17.83 6.25 -9.60
C GLY A 151 -17.42 6.09 -11.07
N GLU A 152 -16.13 5.92 -11.34
CA GLU A 152 -15.58 5.68 -12.68
C GLU A 152 -15.57 4.19 -13.09
N ARG A 153 -15.88 3.28 -12.16
CA ARG A 153 -16.00 1.83 -12.38
C ARG A 153 -17.42 1.42 -12.80
#